data_AF-A0A933VMY9-F1
#
_entry.id   AF-A0A933VMY9-F1
#
_cell.length_a   1.000
_cell.length_b   1.000
_cell.length_c   1.000
_cell.angle_alpha   90.00
_cell.angle_beta   90.00
_cell.angle_gamma   90.00
#
_symmetry.space_group_name_H-M   'P 1'
#
loop_
_entity.id
_entity.type
_entity.pdbx_description
1 polymer ?
#
loop_
_entity_poly.entity_id
_entity_poly.type
_entity_poly.pdbx_seq_one_letter_code
_entity_poly.pdbx_strand_id
1 'polypeptide(L)' 'MARPAAVWPADPEERLTKLVHDLRTPLTIVQGFAELLERGAGALDDERRQEYLVRVANAAREMKDLLDAEREDRLS' A
#
# COMPACT_ATOMS: atom_id res chain seq x y z
N MET A 1 -15.90 3.58 -7.80
CA MET A 1 -15.26 3.51 -9.13
C MET A 1 -14.41 2.25 -9.13
N ALA A 2 -14.58 1.35 -10.09
CA ALA A 2 -13.72 0.18 -10.22
C ALA A 2 -12.31 0.66 -10.62
N ARG A 3 -11.27 0.30 -9.85
CA ARG A 3 -9.87 0.50 -10.28
C ARG A 3 -9.68 -0.31 -11.57
N PRO A 4 -9.05 0.25 -12.63
CA PRO A 4 -8.75 -0.52 -13.82
C PRO A 4 -7.91 -1.75 -13.42
N ALA A 5 -8.21 -2.91 -14.00
CA ALA A 5 -7.42 -4.12 -13.79
C ALA A 5 -5.95 -3.79 -14.09
N ALA A 6 -5.07 -4.06 -13.13
CA ALA A 6 -3.65 -3.84 -13.32
C ALA A 6 -3.20 -4.69 -14.51
N VAL A 7 -2.63 -4.07 -15.54
CA VAL A 7 -2.02 -4.81 -16.65
C VAL A 7 -0.68 -5.33 -16.17
N TRP A 8 -0.57 -6.65 -16.04
CA TRP A 8 0.66 -7.30 -15.63
C TRP A 8 1.47 -7.72 -16.87
N PRO A 9 2.81 -7.60 -16.82
CA PRO A 9 3.67 -8.15 -17.87
C PRO A 9 3.45 -9.67 -18.02
N ALA A 10 3.80 -10.25 -19.16
CA ALA A 10 3.78 -11.72 -19.32
C ALA A 10 5.02 -12.37 -18.70
N ASP A 11 6.16 -11.66 -18.74
CA ASP A 11 7.41 -12.15 -18.20
C ASP A 11 7.40 -12.17 -16.65
N PRO A 12 7.75 -13.30 -16.00
CA PRO A 12 7.73 -13.40 -14.54
C PRO A 12 8.67 -12.44 -13.81
N GLU A 13 9.85 -12.14 -14.36
CA GLU A 13 10.83 -11.24 -13.74
C GLU A 13 10.38 -9.79 -13.85
N GLU A 14 9.83 -9.40 -15.00
CA GLU A 14 9.25 -8.08 -15.23
C GLU A 14 8.02 -7.86 -14.34
N ARG A 15 7.15 -8.88 -14.20
CA ARG A 15 6.01 -8.87 -13.26
C ARG A 15 6.45 -8.63 -11.82
N LEU A 16 7.44 -9.39 -11.35
CA LEU A 16 7.97 -9.24 -9.99
C LEU A 16 8.56 -7.84 -9.79
N THR A 17 9.33 -7.35 -10.76
CA THR A 17 9.92 -6.01 -10.72
C THR A 17 8.85 -4.94 -10.61
N LYS A 18 7.77 -5.04 -11.40
CA LYS A 18 6.63 -4.13 -11.34
C LYS A 18 5.89 -4.21 -10.00
N LEU A 19 5.59 -5.41 -9.51
CA LEU A 19 4.92 -5.60 -8.22
C LEU A 19 5.73 -4.97 -7.08
N VAL A 20 7.05 -5.20 -7.04
CA VAL A 20 7.95 -4.61 -6.04
C VAL A 20 7.99 -3.08 -6.14
N HIS A 21 8.05 -2.54 -7.35
CA HIS A 21 7.99 -1.10 -7.59
C HIS A 21 6.70 -0.49 -7.03
N ASP A 22 5.56 -1.08 -7.38
CA ASP A 22 4.25 -0.56 -7.01
C ASP A 22 3.96 -0.72 -5.51
N LEU A 23 4.47 -1.78 -4.87
CA LEU A 23 4.39 -1.97 -3.41
C LEU A 23 5.26 -0.99 -2.61
N ARG A 24 6.34 -0.47 -3.22
CA ARG A 24 7.26 0.45 -2.52
C ARG A 24 6.55 1.73 -2.08
N THR A 25 5.69 2.30 -2.92
CA THR A 25 4.95 3.53 -2.61
C THR A 25 4.06 3.41 -1.36
N PRO A 26 3.09 2.47 -1.29
CA PRO A 26 2.27 2.33 -0.10
C PRO A 26 3.11 1.90 1.11
N LEU A 27 4.20 1.13 0.93
CA LEU A 27 5.08 0.76 2.04
C LEU A 27 5.75 1.99 2.67
N THR A 28 6.26 2.91 1.84
CA THR A 28 6.83 4.18 2.30
C THR A 28 5.78 5.00 3.08
N ILE A 29 4.52 4.99 2.64
CA ILE A 29 3.43 5.68 3.36
C ILE A 29 3.20 5.03 4.74
N VAL A 30 3.09 3.70 4.81
CA VAL A 30 2.92 3.00 6.10
C VAL A 30 4.07 3.32 7.05
N GLN A 31 5.31 3.23 6.58
CA GLN A 31 6.50 3.51 7.39
C GLN A 31 6.50 4.96 7.89
N GLY A 32 6.30 5.93 7.00
CA GLY A 32 6.32 7.34 7.37
C GLY A 32 5.25 7.72 8.39
N PHE A 33 4.00 7.27 8.21
CA PHE A 33 2.95 7.57 9.17
C PHE A 33 3.08 6.78 10.48
N ALA A 34 3.62 5.55 10.44
CA ALA A 34 3.95 4.81 11.65
C ALA A 34 5.04 5.52 12.47
N GLU A 35 6.10 6.02 11.83
CA GLU A 35 7.14 6.82 12.49
C GLU A 35 6.58 8.12 13.08
N LEU A 36 5.68 8.81 12.37
CA LEU A 36 5.03 10.02 12.89
C LEU A 36 4.14 9.72 14.11
N LEU A 37 3.42 8.60 14.10
CA LEU A 37 2.60 8.14 15.22
C LEU A 37 3.47 7.77 16.43
N GLU A 38 4.60 7.10 16.21
CA GLU A 38 5.56 6.73 17.25
C GLU A 38 6.21 7.97 17.88
N ARG A 39 6.73 8.90 17.05
CA ARG A 39 7.36 10.15 17.51
C ARG A 39 6.37 11.10 18.18
N GLY A 40 5.10 11.05 17.76
CA GLY A 40 4.01 11.89 18.27
C GLY A 40 3.28 11.33 19.49
N ALA A 41 3.78 10.25 20.11
CA ALA A 41 3.14 9.59 21.24
C ALA A 41 2.92 10.58 22.42
N GLY A 42 1.66 11.00 22.58
CA GLY A 42 1.20 11.91 23.65
C GLY A 42 1.10 13.39 23.25
N ALA A 43 1.60 13.78 22.07
CA ALA A 43 1.56 15.15 21.57
C ALA A 43 0.57 15.37 20.40
N LEU A 44 0.12 14.28 19.76
CA LEU A 44 -0.94 14.34 18.75
C LEU A 44 -2.32 14.38 19.41
N ASP A 45 -3.15 15.33 18.98
CA ASP A 45 -4.59 15.28 19.23
C ASP A 45 -5.21 14.04 18.58
N ASP A 46 -6.43 13.71 19.03
CA ASP A 46 -7.11 12.50 18.59
C ASP A 46 -7.46 12.55 17.09
N GLU A 47 -7.77 13.73 16.55
CA GLU A 47 -8.11 13.90 15.14
C GLU A 47 -6.92 13.58 14.21
N ARG A 48 -5.74 14.14 14.50
CA ARG A 48 -4.51 13.87 13.74
C ARG A 48 -4.05 12.43 13.89
N ARG A 49 -4.17 11.87 15.10
CA ARG A 49 -3.88 10.45 15.33
C ARG A 49 -4.77 9.56 14.46
N GLN A 50 -6.08 9.85 14.42
CA GLN A 50 -7.01 9.12 13.56
C GLN A 50 -6.69 9.31 12.08
N GLU A 51 -6.36 10.53 11.63
CA GLU A 51 -5.95 10.76 10.24
C GLU A 51 -4.76 9.88 9.86
N TYR A 52 -3.70 9.85 10.68
CA TYR A 52 -2.51 9.06 10.40
C TYR A 52 -2.81 7.56 10.37
N LEU A 53 -3.63 7.06 11.30
CA LEU A 53 -4.09 5.67 11.29
C LEU A 53 -4.88 5.33 10.02
N VAL A 54 -5.75 6.24 9.56
CA VAL A 54 -6.48 6.07 8.29
C VAL A 54 -5.53 6.00 7.10
N ARG A 55 -4.47 6.84 7.07
CA ARG A 55 -3.44 6.79 6.01
C ARG A 55 -2.71 5.45 5.98
N VAL A 56 -2.28 4.97 7.15
CA VAL A 56 -1.64 3.64 7.29
C VAL A 56 -2.58 2.54 6.79
N ALA A 57 -3.83 2.55 7.25
CA ALA A 57 -4.80 1.52 6.89
C ALA A 57 -5.15 1.53 5.39
N ASN A 58 -5.25 2.70 4.77
CA ASN A 58 -5.47 2.83 3.33
C ASN A 58 -4.28 2.30 2.52
N ALA A 59 -3.06 2.64 2.90
CA ALA A 59 -1.86 2.16 2.22
C ALA A 59 -1.69 0.63 2.37
N ALA A 60 -1.99 0.07 3.55
CA ALA A 60 -2.00 -1.38 3.76
C ALA A 60 -3.06 -2.10 2.90
N ARG A 61 -4.26 -1.50 2.74
CA ARG A 61 -5.28 -2.01 1.82
C ARG A 61 -4.80 -1.97 0.38
N GLU A 62 -4.16 -0.89 -0.04
CA GLU A 62 -3.61 -0.79 -1.39
C GLU A 62 -2.55 -1.87 -1.68
N MET A 63 -1.67 -2.18 -0.71
CA MET A 63 -0.74 -3.30 -0.86
C MET A 63 -1.47 -4.62 -1.09
N LYS A 64 -2.51 -4.88 -0.30
CA LYS A 64 -3.33 -6.09 -0.44
C LYS A 64 -3.99 -6.15 -1.81
N ASP A 65 -4.55 -5.04 -2.28
CA ASP A 65 -5.20 -4.97 -3.59
C ASP A 65 -4.21 -5.23 -4.74
N LEU A 66 -2.96 -4.74 -4.63
CA LEU A 66 -1.90 -5.03 -5.62
C LEU A 66 -1.53 -6.51 -5.64
N LEU A 67 -1.39 -7.13 -4.47
CA LEU A 67 -1.09 -8.57 -4.34
C LEU A 67 -2.23 -9.44 -4.87
N ASP A 68 -3.47 -9.09 -4.53
CA ASP A 68 -4.65 -9.82 -4.97
C ASP A 68 -4.82 -9.70 -6.50
N ALA A 69 -4.60 -8.51 -7.07
CA ALA A 69 -4.68 -8.29 -8.52
C ALA A 69 -3.60 -9.07 -9.30
N GLU A 70 -2.37 -9.19 -8.79
CA GLU A 70 -1.33 -10.01 -9.41
C GLU A 70 -1.70 -11.49 -9.38
N ARG A 71 -2.21 -11.95 -8.23
CA ARG A 71 -2.62 -13.33 -8.02
C ARG A 71 -3.79 -13.73 -8.90
N GLU A 72 -4.78 -12.85 -9.06
CA GLU A 72 -5.95 -13.09 -9.92
C GLU A 72 -5.54 -13.19 -11.38
N ASP A 73 -4.69 -12.28 -11.86
CA ASP A 73 -4.17 -12.31 -13.23
C ASP A 73 -3.37 -13.58 -13.53
N ARG A 74 -2.62 -14.10 -12.56
CA ARG A 74 -1.88 -15.38 -12.71
C ARG A 74 -2.79 -16.61 -12.83
N LEU A 75 -4.03 -16.52 -12.36
CA LEU A 75 -4.99 -17.63 -12.35
C LEU A 75 -6.03 -17.56 -13.48
N SER A 76 -6.07 -16.45 -14.24
CA SER A 76 -6.92 -16.25 -15.41
C SER A 76 -6.28 -16.81 -16.68
#